data_AF-A0A0E0KCW5-F1
#
_entry.id   AF-A0A0E0KCW5-F1
#
_cell.length_a   1.000
_cell.length_b   1.000
_cell.length_c   1.000
_cell.angle_alpha   90.00
_cell.angle_beta   90.00
_cell.angle_gamma   90.00
#
_symmetry.space_group_name_H-M   'P 1'
#
loop_
_entity.id
_entity.type
_entity.pdbx_description
1 polymer ?
#
loop_
_entity_poly.entity_id
_entity_poly.type
_entity_poly.pdbx_seq_one_letter_code
_entity_poly.pdbx_strand_id
1 'polypeptide(L)'
;MDRDCPSPPTPCVHANPKPLSEGVHGAVAAARAGGRTLHDLPGEPNLPAVLRSDAAALGDPAEELLRTAADFSRVFLIVDSSGGNLVHLVGTLVSKDGEDNWAPLRVASSIPLHPGFVRATRSKLELESRPDSVFYTLDMLNKFLAMALPEGATKDHSYTCLIGPNAPPLESVLLPPLLVAVTEHDLI
;
A
#
# COMPACT_ATOMS: atom_id res chain seq x y z
N MET A 1 3.51 44.03 7.39
CA MET A 1 3.20 43.14 8.52
C MET A 1 2.78 41.81 7.90
N ASP A 2 3.76 41.10 7.37
CA ASP A 2 3.58 39.78 6.79
C ASP A 2 3.59 38.75 7.92
N ARG A 3 2.55 37.92 7.96
CA ARG A 3 2.43 36.82 8.90
C ARG A 3 3.08 35.60 8.24
N ASP A 4 4.18 35.14 8.82
CA ASP A 4 4.81 33.87 8.51
C ASP A 4 3.78 32.73 8.54
N CYS A 5 3.57 32.11 7.38
CA CYS A 5 2.91 30.81 7.28
C CYS A 5 3.97 29.75 7.63
N PRO A 6 3.74 28.87 8.62
CA PRO A 6 4.69 27.80 8.91
C PRO A 6 4.79 26.85 7.71
N SER A 7 6.02 26.62 7.25
CA SER A 7 6.34 25.63 6.23
C SER A 7 5.87 24.23 6.65
N PRO A 8 5.35 23.40 5.72
CA PRO A 8 4.95 22.04 6.04
C PRO A 8 6.14 21.24 6.60
N PRO A 9 5.92 20.31 7.54
CA PRO A 9 7.00 19.54 8.14
C PRO A 9 7.72 18.72 7.07
N THR A 10 9.05 18.87 7.00
CA THR A 10 9.92 17.99 6.22
C THR A 10 9.70 16.54 6.66
N PRO A 11 9.42 15.60 5.75
CA PRO A 11 9.23 14.22 6.13
C PRO A 11 10.55 13.63 6.66
N CYS A 12 10.60 13.31 7.96
CA CYS A 12 11.71 12.59 8.55
C CYS A 12 11.67 11.11 8.16
N VAL A 13 12.70 10.63 7.48
CA VAL A 13 12.94 9.19 7.22
C VAL A 13 13.29 8.52 8.55
N HIS A 14 12.37 7.72 9.08
CA HIS A 14 12.67 6.75 10.13
C HIS A 14 11.84 5.49 9.92
N ALA A 15 12.50 4.46 9.39
CA ALA A 15 12.19 3.06 9.58
C ALA A 15 13.50 2.31 9.27
N ASN A 16 13.89 1.37 10.13
CA ASN A 16 15.11 0.59 9.99
C ASN A 16 14.76 -0.74 9.28
N PRO A 17 14.96 -0.90 7.95
CA PRO A 17 14.65 -2.13 7.23
C PRO A 17 15.66 -3.28 7.49
N LYS A 18 16.54 -3.17 8.49
CA LYS A 18 17.65 -4.10 8.77
C LYS A 18 17.34 -5.60 8.58
N PRO A 19 16.26 -6.17 9.15
CA PRO A 19 16.04 -7.61 9.03
C PRO A 19 15.73 -8.06 7.58
N LEU A 20 15.13 -7.21 6.74
CA LEU A 20 14.88 -7.52 5.33
C LEU A 20 16.16 -7.40 4.49
N SER A 21 17.02 -6.43 4.79
CA SER A 21 18.31 -6.26 4.07
C SER A 21 19.32 -7.37 4.35
N GLU A 22 19.23 -8.07 5.48
CA GLU A 22 20.14 -9.17 5.84
C GLU A 22 19.78 -10.50 5.18
N GLY A 23 18.52 -10.67 4.75
CA GLY A 23 18.02 -11.91 4.12
C GLY A 23 17.86 -11.85 2.60
N VAL A 24 17.95 -10.67 1.99
CA VAL A 24 17.73 -10.47 0.55
C VAL A 24 18.98 -9.92 -0.12
N HIS A 25 19.42 -10.56 -1.20
CA HIS A 25 20.42 -9.98 -2.10
C HIS A 25 19.73 -8.95 -3.01
N GLY A 26 19.63 -7.70 -2.55
CA GLY A 26 19.04 -6.60 -3.33
C GLY A 26 19.03 -5.27 -2.59
N ALA A 27 18.82 -4.17 -3.32
CA ALA A 27 18.60 -2.86 -2.73
C ALA A 27 17.20 -2.80 -2.09
N VAL A 28 17.11 -2.26 -0.87
CA VAL A 28 15.84 -2.14 -0.12
C VAL A 28 15.55 -0.66 0.11
N ALA A 29 14.36 -0.22 -0.30
CA ALA A 29 13.84 1.12 -0.06
C ALA A 29 12.52 1.04 0.71
N ALA A 30 12.30 1.97 1.64
CA ALA A 30 11.02 2.14 2.30
C ALA A 30 10.34 3.38 1.73
N ALA A 31 9.25 3.20 0.98
CA ALA A 31 8.43 4.28 0.49
C ALA A 31 7.35 4.65 1.53
N ARG A 32 7.08 5.94 1.70
CA ARG A 32 5.95 6.39 2.53
C ARG A 32 4.87 6.96 1.63
N ALA A 33 3.70 6.32 1.65
CA ALA A 33 2.49 7.01 1.24
C ALA A 33 2.26 8.15 2.26
N GLY A 34 2.64 9.38 1.90
CA GLY A 34 2.40 10.55 2.75
C GLY A 34 0.94 10.52 3.20
N GLY A 35 0.67 10.67 4.50
CA GLY A 35 -0.57 10.30 5.21
C GLY A 35 -1.88 11.01 4.78
N ARG A 36 -2.10 11.15 3.48
CA ARG A 36 -3.32 11.59 2.84
C ARG A 36 -4.33 10.46 2.95
N THR A 37 -5.53 10.80 3.38
CA THR A 37 -6.65 9.86 3.28
C THR A 37 -6.96 9.63 1.80
N LEU A 38 -7.55 8.49 1.45
CA LEU A 38 -7.89 8.19 0.05
C LEU A 38 -8.90 9.22 -0.53
N HIS A 39 -9.62 9.94 0.34
CA HIS A 39 -10.50 11.06 0.02
C HIS A 39 -9.76 12.32 -0.43
N ASP A 40 -8.51 12.51 -0.02
CA ASP A 40 -7.70 13.68 -0.37
C ASP A 40 -7.04 13.55 -1.77
N LEU A 41 -7.35 12.48 -2.51
CA LEU A 41 -6.89 12.28 -3.88
C LEU A 41 -8.00 12.72 -4.85
N PRO A 42 -7.95 13.95 -5.41
CA PRO A 42 -8.90 14.36 -6.43
C PRO A 42 -8.56 13.60 -7.73
N GLY A 43 -9.51 12.80 -8.21
CA GLY A 43 -9.37 12.01 -9.44
C GLY A 43 -8.71 10.65 -9.23
N GLU A 44 -8.78 9.79 -10.27
CA GLU A 44 -8.09 8.49 -10.34
C GLU A 44 -6.74 8.59 -9.63
N PRO A 45 -6.46 7.71 -8.65
CA PRO A 45 -5.33 7.91 -7.78
C PRO A 45 -4.06 7.98 -8.62
N ASN A 46 -3.36 9.12 -8.54
CA ASN A 46 -2.06 9.30 -9.17
C ASN A 46 -1.02 8.47 -8.37
N LEU A 47 -1.20 7.15 -8.34
CA LEU A 47 -0.28 6.16 -7.80
C LEU A 47 1.09 6.18 -8.49
N PRO A 48 1.25 6.62 -9.76
CA PRO A 48 2.56 7.01 -10.25
C PRO A 48 3.19 8.03 -9.32
N ALA A 49 2.46 9.03 -8.79
CA ALA A 49 3.01 9.93 -7.78
C ALA A 49 3.29 9.23 -6.45
N VAL A 50 2.62 8.17 -5.99
CA VAL A 50 2.98 7.46 -4.73
C VAL A 50 4.23 6.59 -4.90
N LEU A 51 4.39 5.95 -6.07
CA LEU A 51 5.60 5.22 -6.45
C LEU A 51 6.75 6.14 -6.92
N ARG A 52 6.44 7.36 -7.40
CA ARG A 52 7.39 8.40 -7.83
C ARG A 52 7.64 9.48 -6.77
N SER A 53 6.88 9.56 -5.67
CA SER A 53 6.99 10.70 -4.71
C SER A 53 8.22 10.65 -3.83
N ASP A 54 9.01 9.59 -3.91
CA ASP A 54 10.37 9.56 -3.35
C ASP A 54 11.45 9.48 -4.45
N ALA A 55 11.08 9.57 -5.74
CA ALA A 55 12.00 9.55 -6.88
C ALA A 55 12.13 10.92 -7.59
N ALA A 56 11.54 11.97 -7.01
CA ALA A 56 11.53 13.32 -7.59
C ALA A 56 11.96 14.41 -6.59
N ALA A 57 12.45 14.04 -5.41
CA ALA A 57 13.13 14.97 -4.51
C ALA A 57 14.59 15.10 -4.96
N LEU A 58 14.79 15.83 -6.07
CA LEU A 58 16.10 16.16 -6.64
C LEU A 58 17.11 16.50 -5.53
N GLY A 59 18.01 15.56 -5.20
CA GLY A 59 19.14 15.78 -4.29
C GLY A 59 19.26 14.85 -3.07
N ASP A 60 18.40 13.85 -2.88
CA ASP A 60 18.60 12.89 -1.78
C ASP A 60 19.70 11.86 -2.13
N PRO A 61 20.81 11.78 -1.36
CA PRO A 61 21.84 10.75 -1.57
C PRO A 61 21.31 9.31 -1.48
N ALA A 62 20.21 9.06 -0.76
CA ALA A 62 19.56 7.75 -0.74
C ALA A 62 18.92 7.40 -2.09
N GLU A 63 18.34 8.39 -2.78
CA GLU A 63 17.74 8.20 -4.11
C GLU A 63 18.82 7.87 -5.16
N GLU A 64 19.95 8.59 -5.13
CA GLU A 64 21.07 8.33 -6.04
C GLU A 64 21.70 6.94 -5.81
N LEU A 65 21.83 6.52 -4.55
CA LEU A 65 22.26 5.16 -4.21
C LEU A 65 21.26 4.11 -4.71
N LEU A 66 19.96 4.36 -4.60
CA LEU A 66 18.93 3.45 -5.14
C LEU A 66 18.99 3.41 -6.67
N ARG A 67 19.16 4.54 -7.35
CA ARG A 67 19.27 4.60 -8.82
C ARG A 67 20.46 3.82 -9.35
N THR A 68 21.56 3.81 -8.61
CA THR A 68 22.80 3.11 -9.00
C THR A 68 22.83 1.65 -8.59
N ALA A 69 22.19 1.27 -7.48
CA ALA A 69 22.24 -0.08 -6.93
C ALA A 69 21.03 -0.96 -7.27
N ALA A 70 19.87 -0.38 -7.60
CA ALA A 70 18.64 -1.13 -7.83
C ALA A 70 18.41 -1.50 -9.29
N ASP A 71 17.96 -2.73 -9.52
CA ASP A 71 17.43 -3.19 -10.81
C ASP A 71 15.92 -2.92 -10.86
N PHE A 72 15.54 -1.80 -11.49
CA PHE A 72 14.12 -1.42 -11.62
C PHE A 72 13.32 -2.36 -12.52
N SER A 73 13.97 -3.22 -13.32
CA SER A 73 13.26 -4.25 -14.09
C SER A 73 12.78 -5.42 -13.22
N ARG A 74 13.19 -5.47 -11.94
CA ARG A 74 12.88 -6.54 -10.98
C ARG A 74 12.57 -5.99 -9.59
N VAL A 75 11.41 -5.36 -9.44
CA VAL A 75 10.96 -4.81 -8.15
C VAL A 75 10.03 -5.76 -7.42
N PHE A 76 10.28 -5.93 -6.12
CA PHE A 76 9.43 -6.69 -5.21
C PHE A 76 8.77 -5.73 -4.23
N LEU A 77 7.44 -5.73 -4.16
CA LEU A 77 6.70 -4.91 -3.20
C LEU A 77 6.41 -5.74 -1.95
N ILE A 78 7.06 -5.40 -0.84
CA ILE A 78 6.75 -5.99 0.48
C ILE A 78 5.90 -4.98 1.23
N VAL A 79 4.70 -5.40 1.63
CA VAL A 79 3.71 -4.51 2.25
C VAL A 79 3.06 -5.19 3.43
N ASP A 80 2.60 -4.41 4.39
CA ASP A 80 1.97 -4.87 5.63
C ASP A 80 0.55 -4.27 5.70
N SER A 81 -0.43 -5.08 6.16
CA SER A 81 -1.77 -4.62 6.51
C SER A 81 -2.45 -3.90 5.35
N SER A 82 -2.85 -2.64 5.52
CA SER A 82 -3.49 -1.81 4.49
C SER A 82 -2.64 -1.65 3.22
N GLY A 83 -1.32 -1.86 3.28
CA GLY A 83 -0.45 -1.86 2.11
C GLY A 83 -0.77 -3.00 1.12
N GLY A 84 -1.41 -4.09 1.57
CA GLY A 84 -1.93 -5.13 0.69
C GLY A 84 -3.00 -4.62 -0.29
N ASN A 85 -3.84 -3.68 0.16
CA ASN A 85 -4.82 -3.01 -0.70
C ASN A 85 -4.13 -2.15 -1.77
N LEU A 86 -3.02 -1.48 -1.41
CA LEU A 86 -2.24 -0.68 -2.34
C LEU A 86 -1.59 -1.53 -3.43
N VAL A 87 -1.03 -2.70 -3.10
CA VAL A 87 -0.43 -3.60 -4.09
C VAL A 87 -1.45 -4.04 -5.13
N HIS A 88 -2.67 -4.37 -4.70
CA HIS A 88 -3.74 -4.73 -5.63
C HIS A 88 -4.11 -3.55 -6.55
N LEU A 89 -4.21 -2.34 -5.99
CA LEU A 89 -4.47 -1.12 -6.75
C LEU A 89 -3.37 -0.82 -7.76
N VAL A 90 -2.10 -0.88 -7.33
CA VAL A 90 -0.93 -0.70 -8.20
C VAL A 90 -0.94 -1.72 -9.32
N GLY A 91 -1.15 -3.01 -9.02
CA GLY A 91 -1.18 -4.06 -10.04
C GLY A 91 -2.26 -3.84 -11.09
N THR A 92 -3.46 -3.43 -10.64
CA THR A 92 -4.57 -3.08 -11.54
C THR A 92 -4.23 -1.89 -12.44
N LEU A 93 -3.57 -0.86 -11.90
CA LEU A 93 -3.16 0.32 -12.68
C LEU A 93 -2.05 0.00 -13.67
N VAL A 94 -1.03 -0.74 -13.27
CA VAL A 94 0.06 -1.18 -14.16
C VAL A 94 -0.52 -2.01 -15.32
N SER A 95 -1.51 -2.86 -15.03
CA SER A 95 -2.23 -3.63 -16.05
C SER A 95 -2.96 -2.72 -17.04
N LYS A 96 -3.66 -1.70 -16.54
CA LYS A 96 -4.48 -0.77 -17.32
C LYS A 96 -3.65 0.18 -18.16
N ASP A 97 -2.59 0.74 -17.58
CA ASP A 97 -1.72 1.72 -18.24
C ASP A 97 -0.74 1.06 -19.20
N GLY A 98 -0.49 -0.24 -19.06
CA GLY A 98 0.51 -0.98 -19.82
C GLY A 98 1.92 -0.81 -19.27
N GLU A 99 2.74 -1.86 -19.39
CA GLU A 99 4.07 -1.92 -18.78
C GLU A 99 5.02 -0.82 -19.30
N ASP A 100 4.86 -0.38 -20.54
CA ASP A 100 5.71 0.66 -21.16
C ASP A 100 5.55 2.03 -20.48
N ASN A 101 4.37 2.33 -19.94
CA ASN A 101 4.12 3.58 -19.19
C ASN A 101 4.82 3.61 -17.83
N TRP A 102 5.22 2.44 -17.33
CA TRP A 102 5.91 2.28 -16.06
C TRP A 102 7.41 2.02 -16.25
N ALA A 103 7.88 1.76 -17.47
CA ALA A 103 9.29 1.52 -17.76
C ALA A 103 10.20 2.65 -17.24
N PRO A 104 11.38 2.32 -16.66
CA PRO A 104 11.96 0.98 -16.54
C PRO A 104 11.41 0.15 -15.37
N LEU A 105 10.49 0.68 -14.56
CA LEU A 105 9.95 0.02 -13.38
C LEU A 105 9.03 -1.14 -13.75
N ARG A 106 9.38 -2.35 -13.30
CA ARG A 106 8.58 -3.56 -13.44
C ARG A 106 8.43 -4.25 -12.10
N VAL A 107 7.19 -4.39 -11.65
CA VAL A 107 6.86 -5.13 -10.42
C VAL A 107 6.89 -6.62 -10.75
N ALA A 108 7.95 -7.30 -10.33
CA ALA A 108 8.15 -8.73 -10.57
C ALA A 108 7.25 -9.59 -9.67
N SER A 109 7.00 -9.15 -8.44
CA SER A 109 6.15 -9.85 -7.47
C SER A 109 5.78 -8.92 -6.32
N SER A 110 4.79 -9.32 -5.52
CA SER A 110 4.48 -8.64 -4.26
C SER A 110 4.24 -9.64 -3.13
N ILE A 111 4.59 -9.22 -1.91
CA ILE A 111 4.54 -10.02 -0.70
C ILE A 111 3.71 -9.26 0.35
N PRO A 112 2.37 -9.37 0.32
CA PRO A 112 1.52 -8.82 1.36
C PRO A 112 1.60 -9.66 2.64
N LEU A 113 1.99 -9.01 3.71
CA LEU A 113 1.97 -9.55 5.07
C LEU A 113 0.64 -9.13 5.70
N HIS A 114 -0.15 -10.12 6.10
CA HIS A 114 -1.47 -9.97 6.74
C HIS A 114 -2.31 -8.85 6.11
N PRO A 115 -2.66 -9.01 4.81
CA PRO A 115 -3.26 -7.93 4.04
C PRO A 115 -4.62 -7.51 4.61
N GLY A 116 -4.85 -6.20 4.65
CA GLY A 116 -6.06 -5.61 5.20
C GLY A 116 -7.30 -5.69 4.31
N PHE A 117 -7.53 -6.84 3.67
CA PHE A 117 -8.71 -7.08 2.83
C PHE A 117 -9.92 -7.31 3.71
N VAL A 118 -10.99 -6.55 3.47
CA VAL A 118 -12.21 -6.62 4.28
C VAL A 118 -13.45 -6.46 3.40
N ARG A 119 -14.58 -6.94 3.89
CA ARG A 119 -15.89 -6.81 3.24
C ARG A 119 -16.95 -6.39 4.24
N ALA A 120 -18.14 -6.03 3.78
CA ALA A 120 -19.21 -5.64 4.69
C ALA A 120 -19.68 -6.82 5.56
N THR A 121 -19.73 -8.02 4.97
CA THR A 121 -20.05 -9.26 5.70
C THR A 121 -18.86 -9.72 6.54
N ARG A 122 -19.03 -9.69 7.86
CA ARG A 122 -17.99 -10.11 8.81
C ARG A 122 -17.51 -11.54 8.55
N SER A 123 -16.20 -11.74 8.64
CA SER A 123 -15.57 -13.05 8.66
C SER A 123 -15.85 -13.76 10.00
N LYS A 124 -15.55 -15.06 10.07
CA LYS A 124 -15.64 -15.81 11.32
C LYS A 124 -14.69 -15.24 12.38
N LEU A 125 -13.46 -14.87 11.99
CA LEU A 125 -12.46 -14.29 12.88
C LEU A 125 -12.91 -12.93 13.43
N GLU A 126 -13.53 -12.10 12.59
CA GLU A 126 -14.08 -10.81 13.02
C GLU A 126 -15.27 -10.94 14.00
N LEU A 127 -15.93 -12.09 14.07
CA LEU A 127 -17.05 -12.34 15.00
C LEU A 127 -16.59 -13.03 16.29
N GLU A 128 -15.42 -13.65 16.27
CA GLU A 128 -14.85 -14.29 17.45
C GLU A 128 -14.39 -13.22 18.44
N SER A 129 -15.04 -13.17 19.61
CA SER A 129 -14.60 -12.32 20.73
C SER A 129 -13.32 -12.90 21.33
N ARG A 130 -12.16 -12.54 20.75
CA ARG A 130 -10.86 -12.95 21.27
C ARG A 130 -10.35 -11.95 22.31
N PRO A 131 -10.14 -12.37 23.57
CA PRO A 131 -9.63 -11.49 24.62
C PRO A 131 -8.20 -10.98 24.36
N ASP A 132 -7.50 -11.56 23.38
CA ASP A 132 -6.06 -11.40 23.18
C ASP A 132 -5.68 -10.41 22.06
N SER A 133 -6.66 -9.88 21.30
CA SER A 133 -6.37 -8.82 20.32
C SER A 133 -6.31 -7.46 21.01
N VAL A 134 -5.30 -7.28 21.87
CA VAL A 134 -5.08 -6.03 22.60
C VAL A 134 -4.57 -4.93 21.66
N PHE A 135 -4.05 -5.29 20.48
CA PHE A 135 -3.45 -4.35 19.52
C PHE A 135 -4.40 -3.86 18.42
N TYR A 136 -5.36 -4.67 17.96
CA TYR A 136 -6.22 -4.32 16.82
C TYR A 136 -7.67 -4.77 17.01
N THR A 137 -8.58 -3.82 17.26
CA THR A 137 -9.99 -4.11 17.53
C THR A 137 -10.88 -3.87 16.32
N LEU A 138 -12.07 -4.50 16.31
CA LEU A 138 -13.09 -4.24 15.28
C LEU A 138 -13.50 -2.78 15.20
N ASP A 139 -13.57 -2.09 16.35
CA ASP A 139 -13.88 -0.67 16.41
C ASP A 139 -12.79 0.17 15.73
N MET A 140 -11.51 -0.12 16.01
CA MET A 140 -10.38 0.51 15.33
C MET A 140 -10.41 0.25 13.83
N LEU A 141 -10.60 -1.00 13.41
CA LEU A 141 -10.76 -1.38 12.01
C LEU A 141 -11.88 -0.56 11.34
N ASN A 142 -13.06 -0.48 11.96
CA ASN A 142 -14.18 0.28 11.41
C ASN A 142 -13.84 1.77 11.25
N LYS A 143 -13.15 2.36 12.23
CA LYS A 143 -12.73 3.77 12.19
C LYS A 143 -11.70 4.00 11.09
N PHE A 144 -10.69 3.14 10.96
CA PHE A 144 -9.70 3.23 9.88
C PHE A 144 -10.36 3.15 8.50
N LEU A 145 -11.30 2.22 8.32
CA LEU A 145 -12.03 2.09 7.06
C LEU A 145 -12.91 3.32 6.79
N ALA A 146 -13.58 3.87 7.80
CA ALA A 146 -14.41 5.06 7.65
C ALA A 146 -13.60 6.31 7.28
N MET A 147 -12.31 6.38 7.67
CA MET A 147 -11.40 7.44 7.27
C MET A 147 -10.74 7.20 5.90
N ALA A 148 -10.68 5.95 5.45
CA ALA A 148 -10.00 5.56 4.22
C ALA A 148 -10.93 5.41 3.02
N LEU A 149 -12.23 5.18 3.23
CA LEU A 149 -13.18 4.89 2.15
C LEU A 149 -14.04 6.09 1.80
N PRO A 150 -14.21 6.44 0.50
CA PRO A 150 -14.99 7.59 0.03
C PRO A 150 -16.31 7.80 0.78
N GLU A 151 -16.76 9.04 0.94
CA GLU A 151 -18.00 9.31 1.66
C GLU A 151 -19.18 8.56 1.01
N GLY A 152 -19.96 7.85 1.83
CA GLY A 152 -21.05 6.99 1.36
C GLY A 152 -20.61 5.61 0.85
N ALA A 153 -19.31 5.32 0.74
CA ALA A 153 -18.82 3.99 0.40
C ALA A 153 -18.98 3.02 1.57
N THR A 154 -19.27 1.77 1.24
CA THR A 154 -19.29 0.67 2.20
C THR A 154 -17.97 -0.09 2.15
N LYS A 155 -17.76 -1.02 3.09
CA LYS A 155 -16.60 -1.92 3.08
C LYS A 155 -16.53 -2.85 1.84
N ASP A 156 -17.60 -2.94 1.07
CA ASP A 156 -17.61 -3.67 -0.20
C ASP A 156 -17.05 -2.82 -1.35
N HIS A 157 -16.50 -1.65 -1.07
CA HIS A 157 -15.75 -0.88 -2.07
C HIS A 157 -14.57 -1.70 -2.60
N SER A 158 -14.26 -1.58 -3.89
CA SER A 158 -13.20 -2.34 -4.57
C SER A 158 -11.80 -2.13 -3.99
N TYR A 159 -11.62 -1.09 -3.17
CA TYR A 159 -10.37 -0.79 -2.47
C TYR A 159 -10.11 -1.71 -1.28
N THR A 160 -11.16 -2.23 -0.68
CA THR A 160 -11.08 -3.05 0.53
C THR A 160 -11.54 -4.48 0.26
N CYS A 161 -12.55 -4.65 -0.60
CA CYS A 161 -13.11 -5.94 -0.96
C CYS A 161 -12.76 -6.31 -2.39
N LEU A 162 -11.68 -7.06 -2.59
CA LEU A 162 -11.16 -7.42 -3.92
C LEU A 162 -12.01 -8.44 -4.68
N ILE A 163 -12.88 -9.17 -3.97
CA ILE A 163 -13.75 -10.22 -4.52
C ILE A 163 -15.23 -9.89 -4.32
N GLY A 164 -15.52 -8.61 -4.01
CA GLY A 164 -16.87 -8.12 -3.78
C GLY A 164 -17.61 -7.80 -5.07
N PRO A 165 -18.92 -7.51 -4.99
CA PRO A 165 -19.75 -7.18 -6.15
C PRO A 165 -19.29 -5.91 -6.89
N ASN A 166 -18.54 -5.04 -6.23
CA ASN A 166 -18.03 -3.79 -6.80
C ASN A 166 -16.60 -3.94 -7.35
N ALA A 167 -15.96 -5.10 -7.19
CA ALA A 167 -14.62 -5.35 -7.70
C ALA A 167 -14.67 -5.90 -9.15
N PRO A 168 -13.67 -5.57 -9.99
CA PRO A 168 -13.54 -6.21 -11.29
C PRO A 168 -13.32 -7.73 -11.11
N PRO A 169 -13.73 -8.56 -12.09
CA PRO A 169 -13.43 -9.99 -12.08
C PRO A 169 -11.93 -10.22 -11.94
N LEU A 170 -11.50 -11.13 -11.08
CA LEU A 170 -10.08 -11.34 -10.80
C LEU A 170 -9.32 -11.77 -12.07
N GLU A 171 -9.98 -12.49 -12.99
CA GLU A 171 -9.39 -12.90 -14.27
C GLU A 171 -9.09 -11.72 -15.20
N SER A 172 -9.74 -10.58 -14.98
CA SER A 172 -9.54 -9.35 -15.76
C SER A 172 -8.42 -8.46 -15.22
N VAL A 173 -7.87 -8.78 -14.04
CA VAL A 173 -6.81 -8.01 -13.39
C VAL A 173 -5.48 -8.75 -13.51
N LEU A 174 -4.52 -8.18 -14.24
CA LEU A 174 -3.18 -8.77 -14.39
C LEU A 174 -2.29 -8.39 -13.20
N LEU A 175 -2.51 -9.05 -12.07
CA LEU A 175 -1.65 -8.87 -10.91
C LEU A 175 -0.31 -9.61 -11.10
N PRO A 176 0.81 -9.03 -10.62
CA PRO A 176 2.06 -9.77 -10.56
C PRO A 176 1.93 -10.97 -9.59
N PRO A 177 2.80 -11.98 -9.69
CA PRO A 177 2.82 -13.10 -8.75
C PRO A 177 2.80 -12.64 -7.28
N LEU A 178 1.89 -13.19 -6.49
CA LEU A 178 1.69 -12.83 -5.08
C LEU A 178 2.12 -13.96 -4.14
N LEU A 179 2.91 -13.62 -3.12
CA LEU A 179 3.16 -14.48 -1.95
C LEU A 179 2.47 -13.85 -0.74
N VAL A 180 1.29 -14.35 -0.38
CA VAL A 180 0.51 -13.80 0.74
C VAL A 180 0.86 -14.53 2.03
N ALA A 181 1.36 -13.79 3.02
CA ALA A 181 1.56 -14.30 4.37
C ALA A 181 0.37 -13.91 5.24
N VAL A 182 -0.25 -14.89 5.91
CA VAL A 182 -1.38 -14.67 6.83
C VAL A 182 -0.98 -15.10 8.24
N THR A 183 -1.59 -14.49 9.26
CA THR A 183 -1.32 -14.85 10.65
C THR A 183 -2.55 -15.50 11.30
N GLU A 184 -2.32 -16.49 12.17
CA GLU A 184 -3.40 -17.25 12.83
C GLU A 184 -4.21 -16.40 13.84
N HIS A 185 -3.56 -15.37 14.37
CA HIS A 185 -4.08 -14.50 15.42
C HIS A 185 -4.30 -13.07 14.90
N ASP A 186 -4.61 -12.91 13.61
CA ASP A 186 -5.10 -11.65 13.06
C ASP A 186 -6.62 -11.50 13.28
N LEU A 187 -7.08 -10.26 13.33
CA LEU A 187 -8.50 -9.93 13.27
C LEU A 187 -9.07 -10.14 11.86
N ILE A 188 -8.26 -9.94 10.81
CA ILE A 188 -8.66 -9.94 9.40
C ILE A 188 -7.82 -10.86 8.53
#